data_AF-A0A836UI34-F1
#
_entry.id   AF-A0A836UI34-F1
#
_cell.length_a   1.000
_cell.length_b   1.000
_cell.length_c   1.000
_cell.angle_alpha   90.00
_cell.angle_beta   90.00
_cell.angle_gamma   90.00
#
_symmetry.space_group_name_H-M   'P 1'
#
loop_
_entity.id
_entity.type
_entity.pdbx_description
1 polymer ?
#
loop_
_entity_poly.entity_id
_entity_poly.type
_entity_poly.pdbx_seq_one_letter_code
_entity_poly.pdbx_strand_id
1 'polypeptide(L)' 'MNPWARLLARMVLGETLEFETDAFDAVTCVGVLTFGHAPASSLDEFVRVTKPGVFALR' A
#
# COMPACT_ATOMS: atom_id res chain seq x y z
N MET A 1 24.29 -10.51 4.35
CA MET A 1 22.83 -10.73 4.45
C MET A 1 22.17 -9.38 4.25
N ASN A 2 21.34 -9.21 3.21
CA ASN A 2 20.75 -7.90 2.91
C ASN A 2 19.69 -7.57 3.98
N PRO A 3 19.83 -6.47 4.73
CA PRO A 3 18.89 -6.16 5.81
C PRO A 3 17.47 -5.84 5.30
N TRP A 4 17.32 -5.65 3.98
CA TRP A 4 16.08 -5.22 3.32
C TRP A 4 15.18 -6.36 2.83
N ALA A 5 15.67 -7.61 2.72
CA ALA A 5 14.91 -8.69 2.06
C ALA A 5 13.82 -9.34 2.92
N ARG A 6 13.52 -8.81 4.11
CA ARG A 6 12.77 -9.55 5.14
C ARG A 6 11.28 -9.18 5.27
N LEU A 7 10.72 -8.37 4.38
CA LEU A 7 9.35 -7.86 4.47
C LEU A 7 8.59 -7.92 3.12
N LEU A 8 8.66 -9.05 2.42
CA LEU A 8 7.82 -9.27 1.24
C LEU A 8 6.51 -9.95 1.67
N ALA A 9 5.43 -9.18 1.68
CA ALA A 9 4.08 -9.68 1.86
C ALA A 9 3.32 -9.63 0.53
N ARG A 10 2.54 -10.66 0.22
CA ARG A 10 1.62 -10.69 -0.94
C ARG A 10 0.20 -10.64 -0.41
N MET A 11 -0.56 -9.63 -0.84
CA MET A 11 -1.94 -9.38 -0.45
C MET A 11 -2.74 -8.92 -1.68
N VAL A 12 -4.07 -8.89 -1.56
CA VAL A 12 -4.98 -8.47 -2.65
C VAL A 12 -5.35 -7.00 -2.47
N LEU A 13 -5.06 -6.18 -3.48
CA LEU A 13 -5.51 -4.79 -3.49
C LEU A 13 -7.02 -4.72 -3.69
N GLY A 14 -7.70 -3.98 -2.81
CA GLY A 14 -9.16 -3.91 -2.76
C GLY A 14 -9.77 -4.68 -1.57
N GLU A 15 -8.95 -5.46 -0.87
CA GLU A 15 -9.26 -6.03 0.45
C GLU A 15 -8.47 -5.28 1.54
N THR A 16 -8.79 -5.54 2.82
CA THR A 16 -8.00 -5.01 3.94
C THR A 16 -6.63 -5.67 3.98
N LEU A 17 -5.57 -4.86 3.91
CA LEU A 17 -4.19 -5.30 4.07
C LEU A 17 -3.90 -5.58 5.55
N GLU A 18 -3.10 -6.62 5.83
CA GLU A 18 -2.71 -7.00 7.21
C GLU A 18 -1.61 -6.09 7.77
N PHE A 19 -1.75 -4.79 7.54
CA PHE A 19 -0.93 -3.73 8.11
C PHE A 19 -1.78 -2.86 9.03
N GLU A 20 -1.17 -2.36 10.10
CA GLU A 20 -1.80 -1.38 10.98
C GLU A 20 -2.04 -0.06 10.25
N THR A 21 -3.02 0.70 10.72
CA THR A 21 -3.21 2.09 10.30
C THR A 21 -1.97 2.90 10.67
N ASP A 22 -1.54 3.82 9.81
CA ASP A 22 -0.39 4.70 10.03
C ASP A 22 0.96 3.96 10.23
N ALA A 23 1.09 2.75 9.68
CA ALA A 23 2.30 1.93 9.83
C ALA A 23 3.51 2.44 9.01
N PHE A 24 3.28 3.15 7.90
CA PHE A 24 4.32 3.54 6.96
C PHE A 24 4.45 5.05 6.80
N ASP A 25 5.69 5.53 6.64
CA ASP A 25 5.99 6.93 6.34
C ASP A 25 5.83 7.28 4.84
N ALA A 26 5.78 6.27 3.97
CA ALA A 26 5.53 6.43 2.53
C ALA A 26 5.02 5.12 1.91
N VAL A 27 4.15 5.25 0.92
CA VAL A 27 3.67 4.14 0.06
C VAL A 27 4.01 4.47 -1.39
N THR A 28 4.49 3.47 -2.13
CA THR A 28 4.74 3.57 -3.57
C THR A 28 4.03 2.43 -4.27
N CYS A 29 3.21 2.76 -5.27
CA CYS A 29 2.55 1.78 -6.13
C CYS A 29 3.26 1.77 -7.49
N VAL A 30 3.66 0.60 -7.97
CA VAL A 30 4.27 0.44 -9.29
C VAL A 30 3.38 -0.45 -10.14
N GLY A 31 2.94 0.06 -11.29
CA GLY A 31 2.01 -0.62 -12.18
C GLY A 31 0.85 0.28 -12.56
N VAL A 32 -0.29 -0.31 -12.90
CA VAL A 32 -1.50 0.42 -13.29
C VAL A 32 -2.71 -0.08 -12.49
N LEU A 33 -3.49 0.86 -11.96
CA LEU A 33 -4.80 0.60 -11.38
C LEU A 33 -5.85 0.77 -12.47
N THR A 34 -6.24 -0.33 -13.12
CA THR A 34 -7.23 -0.33 -14.20
C THR A 34 -8.52 -1.01 -13.79
N PHE A 35 -9.59 -0.69 -14.52
CA PHE A 35 -10.85 -1.39 -14.46
C PHE A 35 -10.67 -2.92 -14.57
N GLY A 36 -11.40 -3.67 -13.74
CA GLY A 36 -11.37 -5.15 -13.73
C GLY A 36 -10.16 -5.80 -13.05
N HIS A 37 -9.23 -5.02 -12.47
CA HIS A 37 -8.05 -5.56 -11.77
C HIS A 37 -7.99 -5.12 -10.31
N ALA A 38 -7.73 -3.83 -10.07
CA ALA A 38 -7.71 -3.25 -8.73
C ALA A 38 -8.82 -2.19 -8.67
N PRO A 39 -9.79 -2.32 -7.74
CA PRO A 39 -10.84 -1.33 -7.59
C PRO A 39 -10.26 0.01 -7.12
N ALA A 40 -10.99 1.11 -7.34
CA ALA A 40 -10.57 2.42 -6.86
C ALA A 40 -10.41 2.46 -5.31
N SER A 41 -11.16 1.61 -4.59
CA SER A 41 -11.06 1.45 -3.14
C SER A 41 -9.70 0.93 -2.67
N SER A 42 -8.85 0.40 -3.55
CA SER A 42 -7.47 0.07 -3.19
C SER A 42 -6.65 1.29 -2.74
N LEU A 43 -7.01 2.50 -3.19
CA LEU A 43 -6.37 3.73 -2.73
C LEU A 43 -6.68 4.05 -1.27
N ASP A 44 -7.82 3.58 -0.75
CA ASP A 44 -8.22 3.81 0.65
C ASP A 44 -7.25 3.09 1.59
N GLU A 45 -6.79 1.90 1.21
CA GLU A 45 -5.78 1.16 1.96
C GLU A 45 -4.41 1.86 1.94
N PHE A 46 -4.03 2.50 0.82
CA PHE A 46 -2.81 3.29 0.78
C PHE A 46 -2.87 4.46 1.76
N VAL A 47 -4.01 5.14 1.83
CA VAL A 47 -4.21 6.22 2.79
C VAL A 47 -4.21 5.67 4.22
N ARG A 48 -4.91 4.57 4.49
CA ARG A 48 -5.03 3.98 5.84
C ARG A 48 -3.68 3.58 6.42
N VAL A 49 -2.82 2.93 5.63
CA VAL A 49 -1.54 2.42 6.14
C VAL A 49 -0.44 3.50 6.16
N THR A 50 -0.71 4.67 5.58
CA THR A 50 0.23 5.80 5.52
C THR A 50 -0.08 6.80 6.62
N LYS A 51 0.94 7.21 7.38
CA LYS A 51 0.77 8.20 8.46
C LYS A 51 0.12 9.52 7.95
N PRO A 52 -0.64 10.26 8.76
CA PRO A 52 -1.17 11.55 8.35
C PRO A 52 -0.04 12.57 8.18
N GLY A 53 -0.13 13.44 7.17
CA GLY A 53 0.85 14.52 6.95
C GLY A 53 2.12 14.12 6.18
N VAL A 54 2.25 12.85 5.76
CA VAL A 54 3.26 12.43 4.78
C VAL A 54 2.66 12.35 3.36
N PHE A 55 3.48 12.56 2.32
CA PHE A 55 3.06 12.60 0.93
C PHE A 55 2.87 11.17 0.37
N ALA A 56 1.66 10.84 -0.09
CA ALA A 56 1.45 9.71 -1.00
C ALA A 56 1.84 10.14 -2.42
N LEU A 57 2.91 9.56 -2.97
CA LEU A 57 3.32 9.81 -4.36
C LEU A 57 2.62 8.82 -5.29
N ARG A 58 2.09 9.35 -6.39
CA ARG A 58 1.25 8.64 -7.34
C ARG A 58 2.05 7.95 -8.44
#